data_AF-A0A2G9M4T1-F1
#
_entry.id   AF-A0A2G9M4T1-F1
#
_cell.length_a   1.000
_cell.length_b   1.000
_cell.length_c   1.000
_cell.angle_alpha   90.00
_cell.angle_beta   90.00
_cell.angle_gamma   90.00
#
_symmetry.space_group_name_H-M   'P 1'
#
loop_
_entity.id
_entity.type
_entity.pdbx_description
1 polymer ?
#
loop_
_entity_poly.entity_id
_entity_poly.type
_entity_poly.pdbx_seq_one_letter_code
_entity_poly.pdbx_strand_id
1 'polypeptide(L)'
;MNPVKAQCKRCGNFVPSDQFRLHFEYRQMVCPGCFKGKAVAKDEKPKKVEPPRPPGWDADDDYLEKMSRLKKQEQNVQFKKIPGTDQVQCTCMKCKYQFKYDPFRKRPRVCPYCSEEIPQMKTFSML
;
A
#
# COMPACT_ATOMS: atom_id res chain seq x y z
N MET A 1 -43.64 -9.59 4.85
CA MET A 1 -42.37 -9.45 4.08
C MET A 1 -41.24 -9.27 5.08
N ASN A 2 -40.25 -10.17 5.09
CA ASN A 2 -39.12 -10.05 6.01
C ASN A 2 -38.15 -8.99 5.50
N PRO A 3 -37.76 -7.98 6.32
CA PRO A 3 -36.83 -6.95 5.88
C PRO A 3 -35.45 -7.57 5.66
N VAL A 4 -34.89 -7.35 4.47
CA VAL A 4 -33.54 -7.79 4.11
C VAL A 4 -32.54 -7.05 5.00
N LYS A 5 -31.71 -7.79 5.73
CA LYS A 5 -30.64 -7.24 6.57
C LYS A 5 -29.32 -7.28 5.79
N ALA A 6 -28.58 -6.18 5.80
CA ALA A 6 -27.27 -6.06 5.18
C ALA A 6 -26.19 -5.71 6.23
N GLN A 7 -24.95 -6.12 5.97
CA GLN A 7 -23.82 -5.86 6.86
C GLN A 7 -23.16 -4.51 6.53
N CYS A 8 -22.93 -3.68 7.56
CA CYS A 8 -22.17 -2.45 7.41
C CYS A 8 -20.67 -2.73 7.24
N LYS A 9 -20.07 -2.26 6.14
CA LYS A 9 -18.63 -2.45 5.87
C LYS A 9 -17.70 -1.79 6.89
N ARG A 10 -18.17 -0.78 7.63
CA ARG A 10 -17.36 -0.02 8.58
C ARG A 10 -17.32 -0.63 9.98
N CYS A 11 -18.46 -1.05 10.50
CA CYS A 11 -18.57 -1.58 11.87
C CYS A 11 -18.91 -3.07 11.94
N GLY A 12 -19.29 -3.69 10.83
CA GLY A 12 -19.67 -5.11 10.76
C GLY A 12 -21.07 -5.44 11.28
N ASN A 13 -21.86 -4.46 11.72
CA ASN A 13 -23.22 -4.69 12.24
C ASN A 13 -24.23 -4.96 11.11
N PHE A 14 -25.18 -5.85 11.38
CA PHE A 14 -26.30 -6.15 10.49
C PHE A 14 -27.48 -5.22 10.77
N VAL A 15 -27.91 -4.47 9.76
CA VAL A 15 -28.99 -3.47 9.86
C VAL A 15 -29.92 -3.65 8.65
N PRO A 16 -31.22 -3.31 8.73
CA PRO A 16 -32.11 -3.36 7.57
C PRO A 16 -31.58 -2.51 6.42
N SER A 17 -31.66 -3.01 5.19
CA SER A 17 -31.15 -2.35 3.99
C SER A 17 -31.71 -0.94 3.79
N ASP A 18 -32.94 -0.68 4.23
CA ASP A 18 -33.63 0.61 4.09
C ASP A 18 -33.03 1.73 4.96
N GLN A 19 -32.22 1.38 5.97
CA GLN A 19 -31.65 2.33 6.92
C GLN A 19 -30.22 2.75 6.58
N PHE A 20 -29.65 2.24 5.50
CA PHE A 20 -28.31 2.63 5.06
C PHE A 20 -28.34 4.02 4.43
N ARG A 21 -27.37 4.85 4.79
CA ARG A 21 -27.20 6.21 4.23
C ARG A 21 -25.78 6.36 3.67
N LEU A 22 -25.65 7.13 2.60
CA LEU A 22 -24.36 7.48 2.03
C LEU A 22 -23.68 8.51 2.94
N HIS A 23 -22.49 8.18 3.47
CA HIS A 23 -21.69 9.15 4.23
C HIS A 23 -20.67 9.82 3.31
N PHE A 24 -20.71 11.15 3.23
CA PHE A 24 -19.86 11.93 2.31
C PHE A 24 -18.36 11.77 2.58
N GLU A 25 -17.97 11.67 3.84
CA GLU A 25 -16.56 11.54 4.24
C GLU A 25 -15.97 10.18 3.84
N TYR A 26 -16.74 9.10 3.97
CA TYR A 26 -16.26 7.74 3.70
C TYR A 26 -16.60 7.26 2.28
N ARG A 27 -17.36 8.06 1.52
CA ARG A 27 -17.84 7.75 0.15
C ARG A 27 -18.47 6.35 0.04
N GLN A 28 -19.15 5.90 1.09
CA GLN A 28 -19.75 4.57 1.17
C GLN A 28 -21.07 4.56 1.93
N MET A 29 -21.91 3.55 1.67
CA MET A 29 -23.15 3.29 2.41
C MET A 29 -22.81 2.77 3.81
N VAL A 30 -23.28 3.47 4.83
CA VAL A 30 -23.03 3.12 6.24
C VAL A 30 -24.32 2.98 7.01
N CYS A 31 -24.28 2.22 8.09
CA CYS A 31 -25.41 2.11 9.01
C CYS A 31 -25.66 3.42 9.78
N PRO A 32 -26.85 3.62 10.37
CA PRO A 32 -27.18 4.82 11.13
C PRO A 32 -26.21 5.13 12.28
N GLY A 33 -25.63 4.10 12.91
CA GLY A 33 -24.64 4.27 13.99
C GLY A 33 -23.30 4.82 13.47
N CYS A 34 -22.84 4.33 12.32
CA CYS A 34 -21.65 4.86 11.64
C CYS A 34 -21.89 6.26 11.08
N PHE A 35 -23.12 6.56 10.63
CA PHE A 35 -23.49 7.88 10.12
C PHE A 35 -23.50 8.95 11.23
N LYS A 36 -23.89 8.57 12.45
CA LYS A 36 -23.89 9.46 13.63
C LYS A 36 -22.54 9.53 14.34
N GLY A 37 -21.48 8.92 13.78
CA GLY A 37 -20.14 8.93 14.38
C GLY A 37 -19.98 8.11 15.67
N LYS A 38 -20.94 7.23 16.01
CA LYS A 38 -20.91 6.44 17.25
C LYS A 38 -20.20 5.09 17.13
N ALA A 39 -19.82 4.69 15.92
CA ALA A 39 -19.19 3.40 15.66
C ALA A 39 -17.70 3.57 15.41
N VAL A 40 -16.88 3.03 16.31
CA VAL A 40 -15.43 2.93 16.16
C VAL A 40 -15.16 1.95 15.02
N ALA A 41 -14.43 2.39 13.99
CA ALA A 41 -14.02 1.52 12.90
C ALA A 41 -13.15 0.39 13.46
N LYS A 42 -13.45 -0.86 13.11
CA LYS A 42 -12.58 -2.02 13.40
C LYS A 42 -11.39 -2.05 12.42
N ASP A 43 -10.68 -0.93 12.31
CA ASP A 43 -9.40 -0.86 11.58
C ASP A 43 -8.24 -1.19 12.54
N GLU A 44 -8.34 -2.29 13.27
CA GLU A 44 -7.15 -2.90 13.86
C GLU A 44 -6.46 -3.70 12.78
N LYS A 45 -5.55 -3.05 12.05
CA LYS A 45 -4.57 -3.75 11.21
C LYS A 45 -3.89 -4.80 12.10
N PRO A 46 -3.87 -6.09 11.73
CA PRO A 46 -3.21 -7.10 12.53
C PRO A 46 -1.73 -6.71 12.69
N LYS A 47 -1.28 -6.52 13.93
CA LYS A 47 0.14 -6.41 14.25
C LYS A 47 0.80 -7.68 13.71
N LYS A 48 1.63 -7.54 12.67
CA LYS A 48 2.46 -8.63 12.17
C LYS A 48 3.30 -9.13 13.33
N VAL A 49 3.00 -10.33 13.82
CA VAL A 49 3.85 -11.05 14.77
C VAL A 49 5.13 -11.39 14.00
N GLU A 50 6.25 -10.77 14.36
CA GLU A 50 7.55 -11.12 13.77
C GLU A 50 7.92 -12.53 14.22
N PRO A 51 8.39 -13.41 13.30
CA PRO A 51 8.76 -14.78 13.66
C PRO A 51 9.93 -14.79 14.66
N PRO A 52 10.00 -15.81 15.55
CA PRO A 52 11.09 -15.94 16.50
C PRO A 52 12.44 -16.08 15.77
N ARG A 53 13.45 -15.36 16.27
CA ARG A 53 14.80 -15.37 15.69
C ARG A 53 15.45 -16.76 15.86
N PRO A 54 16.19 -17.26 14.86
CA PRO A 54 16.84 -18.57 14.94
C PRO A 54 18.01 -18.57 15.95
N PRO A 55 18.38 -19.75 16.49
CA PRO A 55 19.56 -19.89 17.34
C PRO A 55 20.84 -19.54 16.55
N GLY A 56 21.68 -18.67 17.12
CA GLY A 56 22.88 -18.13 16.46
C GLY A 56 22.75 -16.71 15.93
N TRP A 57 21.57 -16.08 16.05
CA TRP A 57 21.36 -14.67 15.68
C TRP A 57 22.14 -13.75 16.61
N ASP A 58 23.12 -13.02 16.07
CA ASP A 58 23.95 -12.10 16.83
C ASP A 58 23.59 -10.62 16.54
N ALA A 59 24.40 -9.71 17.09
CA ALA A 59 24.20 -8.28 16.91
C ALA A 59 24.49 -7.80 15.47
N ASP A 60 25.34 -8.52 14.73
CA ASP A 60 25.66 -8.21 13.35
C ASP A 60 24.51 -8.59 12.42
N ASP A 61 23.84 -9.72 12.68
CA ASP A 61 22.61 -10.12 12.01
C ASP A 61 21.49 -9.08 12.16
N ASP A 62 21.34 -8.52 13.38
CA ASP A 62 20.39 -7.45 13.66
C ASP A 62 20.68 -6.17 12.85
N TYR A 63 21.95 -5.82 12.69
CA TYR A 63 22.38 -4.69 11.88
C TYR A 63 22.11 -4.93 10.39
N LEU A 64 22.45 -6.13 9.90
CA LEU A 64 22.22 -6.56 8.52
C LEU A 64 20.72 -6.54 8.15
N GLU A 65 19.84 -7.01 9.04
CA GLU A 65 18.40 -6.98 8.79
C GLU A 65 17.87 -5.54 8.71
N LYS A 66 18.29 -4.66 9.64
CA LYS A 66 17.89 -3.24 9.63
C LYS A 66 18.32 -2.55 8.32
N MET A 67 19.56 -2.76 7.89
CA MET A 67 20.06 -2.18 6.64
C MET A 67 19.34 -2.73 5.40
N SER A 68 19.02 -4.03 5.40
CA SER A 68 18.23 -4.67 4.33
C SER A 68 16.80 -4.11 4.26
N ARG A 69 16.15 -3.91 5.41
CA ARG A 69 14.81 -3.30 5.49
C ARG A 69 14.82 -1.87 4.95
N LEU A 70 15.81 -1.05 5.35
CA LEU A 70 15.95 0.32 4.86
C LEU A 70 16.14 0.37 3.33
N LYS A 71 17.06 -0.43 2.79
CA LYS A 71 17.26 -0.51 1.33
C LYS A 71 16.02 -0.97 0.56
N LYS A 72 15.28 -1.96 1.09
CA LYS A 72 14.02 -2.41 0.49
C LYS A 72 12.95 -1.32 0.53
N GLN A 73 12.88 -0.52 1.59
CA GLN A 73 11.94 0.60 1.66
C GLN A 73 12.29 1.68 0.63
N GLU A 74 13.56 2.07 0.53
CA GLU A 74 14.02 3.06 -0.45
C GLU A 74 13.71 2.64 -1.90
N GLN A 75 13.96 1.37 -2.24
CA GLN A 75 13.63 0.82 -3.56
C GLN A 75 12.12 0.81 -3.83
N ASN A 76 11.30 0.44 -2.85
CA ASN A 76 9.84 0.43 -2.99
C ASN A 76 9.22 1.83 -3.07
N VAL A 77 9.82 2.83 -2.44
CA VAL A 77 9.35 4.22 -2.53
C VAL A 77 9.58 4.77 -3.93
N GLN A 78 10.66 4.34 -4.59
CA GLN A 78 11.03 4.83 -5.91
C GLN A 78 10.16 4.26 -7.04
N PHE A 79 9.67 3.02 -6.92
CA PHE A 79 8.94 2.33 -7.99
C PHE A 79 7.58 1.81 -7.53
N LYS A 80 6.50 2.28 -8.15
CA LYS A 80 5.14 1.77 -7.93
C LYS A 80 4.67 0.97 -9.14
N LYS A 81 4.25 -0.29 -8.94
CA LYS A 81 3.64 -1.11 -9.99
C LYS A 81 2.29 -0.51 -10.40
N ILE A 82 2.06 -0.40 -11.71
CA ILE A 82 0.76 0.04 -12.26
C ILE A 82 -0.06 -1.23 -12.56
N PRO A 83 -1.23 -1.42 -11.95
CA PRO A 83 -2.04 -2.61 -12.18
C PRO A 83 -2.48 -2.69 -13.65
N GLY A 84 -2.26 -3.85 -14.27
CA GLY A 84 -2.67 -4.12 -15.66
C GLY A 84 -1.66 -3.68 -16.74
N THR A 85 -0.48 -3.16 -16.36
CA THR A 85 0.58 -2.84 -17.33
C THR A 85 1.94 -3.34 -16.84
N ASP A 86 2.82 -3.65 -17.77
CA ASP A 86 4.23 -4.00 -17.51
C ASP A 86 5.10 -2.80 -17.11
N GLN A 87 4.52 -1.60 -17.07
CA GLN A 87 5.20 -0.36 -16.71
C GLN A 87 5.10 -0.09 -15.22
N VAL A 88 6.13 0.56 -14.69
CA VAL A 88 6.15 1.07 -13.32
C VAL A 88 6.19 2.59 -13.30
N GLN A 89 5.62 3.18 -12.27
CA GLN A 89 5.76 4.59 -11.99
C GLN A 89 7.04 4.79 -11.16
N CYS A 90 8.00 5.52 -11.71
CA CYS A 90 9.26 5.87 -11.05
C CYS A 90 9.20 7.32 -10.53
N THR A 91 9.76 7.57 -9.34
CA THR A 91 9.95 8.92 -8.80
C THR A 91 11.43 9.28 -8.83
N CYS A 92 11.80 10.39 -9.48
CA CYS A 92 13.18 10.86 -9.49
C CYS A 92 13.63 11.31 -8.08
N MET A 93 14.84 10.94 -7.66
CA MET A 93 15.38 11.34 -6.35
C MET A 93 15.72 12.83 -6.28
N LYS A 94 16.13 13.44 -7.40
CA LYS A 94 16.58 14.84 -7.44
C LYS A 94 15.44 15.83 -7.58
N CYS A 95 14.57 15.63 -8.58
CA CYS A 95 13.49 16.57 -8.89
C CYS A 95 12.10 16.12 -8.43
N LYS A 96 11.97 14.92 -7.83
CA LYS A 96 10.70 14.32 -7.38
C LYS A 96 9.64 14.14 -8.50
N TYR A 97 10.03 14.33 -9.75
CA TYR A 97 9.15 14.11 -10.90
C TYR A 97 8.78 12.64 -11.02
N GLN A 98 7.49 12.37 -11.28
CA GLN A 98 6.96 11.03 -11.44
C GLN A 98 6.78 10.73 -12.93
N PHE A 99 7.37 9.64 -13.41
CA PHE A 99 7.31 9.24 -14.82
C PHE A 99 7.16 7.73 -14.96
N LYS A 100 6.73 7.28 -16.14
CA LYS A 100 6.59 5.86 -16.45
C LYS A 100 7.95 5.30 -16.87
N TYR A 101 8.34 4.19 -16.27
CA TYR A 101 9.56 3.46 -16.57
C TYR A 101 9.19 2.03 -16.97
N ASP A 102 9.73 1.58 -18.09
CA ASP A 102 9.61 0.21 -18.58
C ASP A 102 10.80 -0.60 -18.02
N PRO A 103 10.56 -1.54 -17.08
CA PRO A 103 11.61 -2.34 -16.49
C PRO A 103 12.23 -3.34 -17.47
N PHE A 104 11.47 -3.83 -18.46
CA PHE A 104 11.97 -4.79 -19.45
C PHE A 104 12.89 -4.12 -20.46
N ARG A 105 12.49 -2.96 -20.96
CA ARG A 105 13.28 -2.18 -21.94
C ARG A 105 14.31 -1.26 -21.30
N LYS A 106 14.27 -1.09 -19.98
CA LYS A 106 15.11 -0.17 -19.20
C LYS A 106 15.08 1.26 -19.75
N ARG A 107 13.88 1.75 -20.02
CA ARG A 107 13.64 3.10 -20.58
C ARG A 107 12.60 3.83 -19.73
N PRO A 108 12.79 5.14 -19.46
CA PRO A 108 13.95 5.97 -19.82
C PRO A 108 15.17 5.71 -18.90
N ARG A 109 16.40 5.90 -19.43
CA ARG A 109 17.65 5.76 -18.65
C ARG A 109 17.93 6.95 -17.72
N VAL A 110 17.43 8.11 -18.12
CA VAL A 110 17.59 9.39 -17.42
C VAL A 110 16.22 9.98 -17.11
N CYS A 111 16.15 10.78 -16.06
CA CYS A 111 14.94 11.50 -15.72
C CYS A 111 14.55 12.44 -16.86
N PRO A 112 13.29 12.43 -17.34
CA PRO A 112 12.84 13.32 -18.41
C PRO A 112 12.94 14.82 -18.08
N TYR A 113 13.00 15.17 -16.79
CA TYR A 113 12.98 16.56 -16.34
C TYR A 113 14.37 17.12 -16.02
N CYS A 114 15.17 16.38 -15.27
CA CYS A 114 16.49 16.84 -14.81
C CYS A 114 17.68 16.10 -15.45
N SER A 115 17.41 15.17 -16.38
CA SER A 115 18.41 14.33 -17.05
C SER A 115 19.31 13.52 -16.11
N GLU A 116 18.97 13.43 -14.83
CA GLU A 116 19.70 12.64 -13.83
C GLU A 116 19.53 11.14 -14.09
N GLU A 117 20.58 10.34 -13.81
CA GLU A 117 20.51 8.89 -13.95
C GLU A 117 19.46 8.28 -13.02
N ILE A 118 18.66 7.38 -13.57
CA ILE A 118 17.66 6.64 -12.80
C ILE A 118 18.29 5.32 -12.35
N PRO A 119 18.20 4.95 -11.07
CA PRO A 119 18.65 3.66 -10.59
C PRO A 119 18.03 2.52 -11.41
N GLN A 120 18.89 1.70 -12.03
CA GLN A 120 18.41 0.58 -12.83
C GLN A 120 17.86 -0.51 -11.90
N MET A 121 16.56 -0.79 -12.02
CA MET A 121 16.00 -1.96 -11.34
C MET A 121 16.55 -3.25 -11.94
N LYS A 122 16.95 -4.18 -11.07
CA LYS A 122 17.17 -5.57 -11.46
C LYS A 122 15.78 -6.17 -11.76
N THR A 123 15.54 -6.49 -13.03
CA THR A 123 14.27 -7.05 -13.55
C THR A 123 13.81 -8.31 -12.83
N PHE A 124 14.73 -9.02 -12.16
CA PHE A 124 14.45 -10.20 -11.36
C PHE A 124 13.55 -9.97 -10.14
N SER A 125 13.32 -8.73 -9.71
CA SER A 125 12.50 -8.43 -8.52
C SER A 125 11.01 -8.21 -8.81
N MET A 126 10.54 -8.42 -10.05
CA MET A 126 9.13 -8.22 -10.42
C MET A 126 8.35 -9.47 -10.81
N LEU A 127 9.03 -10.61 -11.04
CA LEU A 127 8.41 -11.93 -11.17
C LEU A 127 7.97 -12.47 -9.80
#